data_AF-A0A543I9G2-F1
#
_entry.id   AF-A0A543I9G2-F1
#
_cell.length_a   1.000
_cell.length_b   1.000
_cell.length_c   1.000
_cell.angle_alpha   90.00
_cell.angle_beta   90.00
_cell.angle_gamma   90.00
#
_symmetry.space_group_name_H-M   'P 1'
#
loop_
_entity.id
_entity.type
_entity.pdbx_description
1 polymer ?
#
loop_
_entity_poly.entity_id
_entity_poly.type
_entity_poly.pdbx_seq_one_letter_code
_entity_poly.pdbx_strand_id
1 'polypeptide(L)'
;MRRKPNICDACVRLKKRANPEAESSLDRWIPYCDAFPDGVPNEIYRGGFDHRNPFEGDRGIRFELRPGGERALAAYEASIARRQSARNTAEPGQGG
;
A
#
# COMPACT_ATOMS: atom_id res chain seq x y z
N MET A 1 15.02 -3.53 -8.24
CA MET A 1 14.58 -3.41 -6.83
C MET A 1 13.19 -4.01 -6.69
N ARG A 2 12.97 -4.92 -5.73
CA ARG A 2 11.61 -5.45 -5.46
C ARG A 2 10.79 -4.39 -4.73
N ARG A 3 9.58 -4.11 -5.22
CA ARG A 3 8.63 -3.18 -4.60
C ARG A 3 8.32 -3.64 -3.16
N LYS A 4 8.22 -2.68 -2.22
CA LYS A 4 7.85 -2.97 -0.83
C LYS A 4 6.43 -3.58 -0.77
N PRO A 5 6.18 -4.57 0.11
CA PRO A 5 4.85 -5.09 0.32
C PRO A 5 3.93 -3.99 0.86
N ASN A 6 2.70 -3.98 0.39
CA ASN A 6 1.68 -2.98 0.65
C ASN A 6 0.34 -3.71 0.80
N ILE A 7 -0.53 -3.17 1.65
CA ILE A 7 -1.84 -3.78 1.92
C ILE A 7 -2.72 -3.87 0.66
N CYS A 8 -2.51 -2.97 -0.31
CA CYS A 8 -3.28 -2.96 -1.55
C CYS A 8 -3.12 -4.27 -2.33
N ASP A 9 -1.96 -4.93 -2.31
CA ASP A 9 -1.74 -6.21 -3.02
C ASP A 9 -2.65 -7.36 -2.51
N ALA A 10 -3.14 -7.24 -1.26
CA ALA A 10 -4.08 -8.18 -0.66
C ALA A 10 -5.56 -7.78 -0.86
N CYS A 11 -5.82 -6.60 -1.42
CA CYS A 11 -7.18 -6.05 -1.55
C CYS A 11 -7.94 -6.68 -2.71
N VAL A 12 -9.22 -7.00 -2.52
CA VAL A 12 -10.11 -7.52 -3.57
C VAL A 12 -10.45 -6.47 -4.61
N ARG A 13 -10.41 -5.19 -4.22
CA ARG A 13 -10.74 -4.05 -5.07
C ARG A 13 -9.57 -3.56 -5.92
N LEU A 14 -8.34 -4.02 -5.63
CA LEU A 14 -7.16 -3.58 -6.38
C LEU A 14 -7.15 -4.20 -7.78
N LYS A 15 -7.16 -3.34 -8.78
CA LYS A 15 -7.00 -3.67 -10.20
C LYS A 15 -5.77 -2.97 -10.76
N LYS A 16 -5.27 -3.46 -11.90
CA LYS A 16 -4.14 -2.87 -12.63
C LYS A 16 -4.54 -2.69 -14.07
N ARG A 17 -4.36 -1.48 -14.61
CA ARG A 17 -4.55 -1.20 -16.04
C ARG A 17 -3.20 -0.96 -16.68
N ALA A 18 -3.07 -1.31 -17.95
CA ALA A 18 -1.88 -0.98 -18.71
C ALA A 18 -1.77 0.55 -18.83
N ASN A 19 -0.58 1.08 -18.61
CA ASN A 19 -0.29 2.47 -18.86
C ASN A 19 0.29 2.61 -20.28
N PRO A 20 -0.46 3.14 -21.26
CA PRO A 20 0.05 3.34 -22.61
C PRO A 20 1.13 4.44 -22.66
N GLU A 21 1.15 5.34 -21.68
CA GLU A 21 2.11 6.45 -21.58
C GLU A 21 3.35 6.06 -20.75
N ALA A 22 3.51 4.78 -20.40
CA ALA A 22 4.65 4.33 -19.64
C ALA A 22 5.95 4.40 -20.46
N GLU A 23 6.78 5.38 -20.13
CA GLU A 23 8.14 5.50 -20.68
C GLU A 23 9.09 4.43 -20.11
N SER A 24 8.75 3.86 -18.94
CA SER A 24 9.57 2.89 -18.22
C SER A 24 8.81 1.60 -17.89
N SER A 25 9.55 0.49 -17.80
CA SER A 25 8.98 -0.80 -17.35
C SER A 25 8.40 -0.75 -15.93
N LEU A 26 8.77 0.24 -15.12
CA LEU A 26 8.26 0.42 -13.76
C LEU A 26 6.86 1.06 -13.75
N ASP A 27 6.53 1.85 -14.76
CA ASP A 27 5.29 2.62 -14.86
C ASP A 27 4.27 1.97 -15.81
N ARG A 28 4.59 0.78 -16.33
CA ARG A 28 3.78 -0.01 -17.26
C ARG A 28 2.37 -0.35 -16.74
N TRP A 29 2.16 -0.29 -15.43
CA TRP A 29 0.90 -0.67 -14.79
C TRP A 29 0.44 0.39 -13.81
N ILE A 30 -0.77 0.93 -14.02
CA ILE A 30 -1.42 1.86 -13.09
C ILE A 30 -2.30 1.05 -12.13
N PRO A 31 -2.00 1.02 -10.83
CA PRO A 31 -2.89 0.44 -9.83
C PRO A 31 -4.09 1.36 -9.63
N TYR A 32 -5.29 0.81 -9.60
CA TYR A 32 -6.53 1.56 -9.34
C TYR A 32 -7.52 0.67 -8.59
N CYS A 33 -8.50 1.28 -7.94
CA CYS A 33 -9.57 0.57 -7.24
C CYS A 33 -10.85 1.42 -7.23
N ASP A 34 -11.95 0.90 -6.70
CA ASP A 34 -13.21 1.65 -6.63
C ASP A 34 -13.11 2.94 -5.79
N ALA A 35 -12.22 2.95 -4.78
CA ALA A 35 -11.90 4.15 -4.00
C ALA A 35 -11.20 5.22 -4.85
N PHE A 36 -10.21 4.79 -5.64
CA PHE A 36 -9.41 5.64 -6.52
C PHE A 36 -9.45 5.11 -7.96
N PRO A 37 -10.50 5.43 -8.73
CA PRO A 37 -10.65 4.90 -10.10
C PRO A 37 -9.60 5.46 -11.07
N ASP A 38 -9.08 6.66 -10.78
CA ASP A 38 -8.05 7.30 -11.61
C ASP A 38 -6.66 6.67 -11.39
N GLY A 39 -6.40 6.25 -10.16
CA GLY A 39 -5.19 5.55 -9.77
C GLY A 39 -4.92 5.69 -8.27
N VAL A 40 -4.38 4.63 -7.65
CA VAL A 40 -4.03 4.67 -6.23
C VAL A 40 -2.80 5.57 -6.05
N PRO A 41 -2.87 6.60 -5.18
CA PRO A 41 -1.73 7.47 -4.91
C PRO A 41 -0.50 6.68 -4.48
N ASN A 42 0.69 7.14 -4.88
CA ASN A 42 1.95 6.49 -4.52
C ASN A 42 2.17 6.46 -3.00
N GLU A 43 1.61 7.40 -2.24
CA GLU A 43 1.69 7.41 -0.77
C GLU A 43 1.00 6.20 -0.15
N ILE A 44 -0.13 5.79 -0.74
CA ILE A 44 -0.85 4.59 -0.32
C ILE A 44 -0.16 3.35 -0.89
N TYR A 45 0.05 3.33 -2.20
CA TYR A 45 0.52 2.15 -2.93
C TYR A 45 2.01 1.86 -2.72
N ARG A 46 2.89 2.86 -2.80
CA ARG A 46 4.35 2.72 -2.58
C ARG A 46 4.77 3.06 -1.14
N GLY A 47 4.12 4.03 -0.49
CA GLY A 47 4.38 4.39 0.90
C GLY A 47 3.87 3.34 1.91
N GLY A 48 2.92 2.50 1.48
CA GLY A 48 2.38 1.42 2.29
C GLY A 48 1.47 1.94 3.41
N PHE A 49 0.69 3.00 3.12
CA PHE A 49 -0.38 3.45 4.00
C PHE A 49 -1.38 2.33 4.22
N ASP A 50 -1.88 2.23 5.45
CA ASP A 50 -2.86 1.25 5.83
C ASP A 50 -4.26 1.71 5.41
N HIS A 51 -4.69 1.27 4.23
CA HIS A 51 -5.99 1.63 3.67
C HIS A 51 -7.18 0.90 4.34
N ARG A 52 -6.98 0.32 5.53
CA ARG A 52 -8.06 0.06 6.48
C ARG A 52 -8.56 1.35 7.13
N ASN A 53 -7.68 2.36 7.21
CA ASN A 53 -8.03 3.70 7.67
C ASN A 53 -8.58 4.53 6.51
N PRO A 54 -9.55 5.42 6.79
CA PRO A 54 -10.04 6.37 5.80
C PRO A 54 -8.88 7.24 5.31
N PHE A 55 -8.88 7.51 4.01
CA PHE A 55 -7.92 8.40 3.36
C PHE A 55 -8.69 9.46 2.59
N GLU A 56 -8.16 10.67 2.51
CA GLU A 56 -8.83 11.76 1.81
C GLU A 56 -9.09 11.38 0.33
N GLY A 57 -10.36 11.38 -0.07
CA GLY A 57 -10.76 11.02 -1.42
C GLY A 57 -11.00 9.53 -1.68
N ASP A 58 -10.99 8.66 -0.66
CA ASP A 58 -11.27 7.22 -0.80
C ASP A 58 -12.74 6.86 -1.05
N ARG A 59 -13.62 7.87 -1.15
CA ARG A 59 -15.07 7.72 -1.35
C ARG A 59 -15.74 6.85 -0.28
N GLY A 60 -15.11 6.70 0.89
CA GLY A 60 -15.57 5.84 1.99
C GLY A 60 -15.38 4.34 1.74
N ILE A 61 -14.59 3.95 0.74
CA ILE A 61 -14.34 2.56 0.38
C ILE A 61 -13.10 2.06 1.11
N ARG A 62 -13.29 1.11 2.02
CA ARG A 62 -12.22 0.54 2.83
C ARG A 62 -11.63 -0.73 2.22
N PHE A 63 -10.43 -1.07 2.69
CA PHE A 63 -9.78 -2.34 2.39
C PHE A 63 -10.68 -3.56 2.69
N GLU A 64 -10.66 -4.53 1.77
CA GLU A 64 -11.28 -5.84 1.97
C GLU A 64 -10.35 -6.91 1.40
N LEU A 65 -10.12 -7.93 2.22
CA LEU A 65 -9.18 -8.99 1.90
C LEU A 65 -9.75 -9.87 0.78
N ARG A 66 -8.96 -10.06 -0.28
CA ARG A 66 -9.32 -10.99 -1.36
C ARG A 66 -9.04 -12.44 -0.97
N PRO A 67 -9.80 -13.42 -1.49
CA PRO A 67 -9.46 -14.83 -1.33
C PRO A 67 -8.03 -15.11 -1.85
N GLY A 68 -7.20 -15.74 -1.02
CA GLY A 68 -5.78 -15.99 -1.30
C GLY A 68 -4.85 -14.78 -1.12
N GLY A 69 -5.36 -13.65 -0.65
CA GLY A 69 -4.58 -12.44 -0.31
C GLY A 69 -3.84 -12.51 1.02
N GLU A 70 -4.09 -13.54 1.84
CA GLU A 70 -3.56 -13.70 3.20
C GLU A 70 -2.04 -13.61 3.25
N ARG A 71 -1.34 -14.22 2.29
CA ARG A 71 0.12 -14.18 2.21
C ARG A 71 0.65 -12.78 1.93
N ALA A 72 -0.07 -11.98 1.13
CA ALA A 72 0.30 -10.60 0.86
C ALA A 72 0.02 -9.69 2.07
N LEU A 73 -1.11 -9.91 2.76
CA LEU A 73 -1.45 -9.20 3.99
C LEU A 73 -0.41 -9.48 5.09
N ALA A 74 -0.10 -10.75 5.35
CA ALA A 74 0.90 -11.14 6.33
C ALA A 74 2.29 -10.55 6.02
N ALA A 75 2.68 -10.51 4.74
CA ALA A 75 3.94 -9.88 4.33
C ALA A 75 3.96 -8.37 4.58
N TYR A 76 2.83 -7.69 4.39
CA TYR A 76 2.68 -6.28 4.72
C TYR A 76 2.76 -6.04 6.23
N GLU A 77 2.01 -6.80 7.03
CA GLU A 77 1.98 -6.68 8.49
C GLU A 77 3.37 -6.95 9.10
N ALA A 78 4.07 -7.99 8.63
CA ALA A 78 5.45 -8.25 9.02
C ALA A 78 6.40 -7.09 8.62
N SER A 79 6.15 -6.42 7.50
CA SER A 79 6.93 -5.24 7.09
C SER A 79 6.61 -3.99 7.92
N ILE A 80 5.38 -3.83 8.41
CA ILE A 80 4.99 -2.74 9.31
C ILE A 80 5.59 -2.98 10.68
N ALA A 81 5.47 -4.18 11.23
CA ALA A 81 6.04 -4.56 12.51
C ALA A 81 7.56 -4.28 12.54
N ARG A 82 8.30 -4.69 11.51
CA ARG A 82 9.74 -4.38 11.41
C ARG A 82 10.04 -2.87 11.37
N ARG A 83 9.20 -2.07 10.70
CA ARG A 83 9.36 -0.60 10.66
C ARG A 83 9.06 0.05 12.00
N GLN A 84 8.04 -0.43 12.71
CA GLN A 84 7.68 0.04 14.05
C GLN A 84 8.77 -0.32 15.06
N SER A 85 9.29 -1.54 15.04
CA SER A 85 10.41 -1.94 15.90
C SER A 85 11.67 -1.10 15.64
N ALA A 86 12.02 -0.85 14.37
CA ALA A 86 13.17 -0.01 14.04
C ALA A 86 13.00 1.45 14.49
N ARG A 87 11.76 2.00 14.44
CA ARG A 87 11.46 3.33 14.99
C ARG A 87 11.54 3.34 16.51
N ASN A 88 11.00 2.33 17.19
CA ASN A 88 11.05 2.22 18.64
C ASN A 88 12.48 1.99 19.17
N THR A 89 13.38 1.42 18.38
CA THR A 89 14.81 1.28 18.73
C THR A 89 15.62 2.55 18.44
N ALA A 90 15.10 3.48 17.63
CA ALA A 90 15.79 4.71 17.24
C ALA A 90 15.56 5.91 18.18
N GLU A 91 14.89 5.73 19.33
CA GLU A 91 14.76 6.78 20.35
C GLU A 91 15.72 6.57 21.54
N PRO A 92 16.94 7.13 21.50
CA PRO A 92 17.60 7.63 22.70
C PRO A 92 17.38 9.14 22.78
N GLY A 93 16.53 9.61 23.70
CA GLY A 93 16.56 11.01 24.11
C GLY A 93 15.20 11.68 24.31
N GLN A 94 14.51 11.31 25.38
CA GLN A 94 13.55 12.20 26.03
C GLN A 94 14.26 12.79 27.26
N GLY A 95 14.26 14.12 27.39
CA GLY A 95 14.74 14.86 28.56
C GLY A 95 15.89 15.83 28.22
N GLY A 96 15.86 17.10 28.59
CA GLY A 96 14.92 17.92 29.35
C GLY A 96 15.43 19.36 29.34
#